data_AF-A0A963SDZ8-F1
#
_entry.id   AF-A0A963SDZ8-F1
#
_cell.length_a   1.000
_cell.length_b   1.000
_cell.length_c   1.000
_cell.angle_alpha   90.00
_cell.angle_beta   90.00
_cell.angle_gamma   90.00
#
_symmetry.space_group_name_H-M   'P 1'
#
loop_
_entity.id
_entity.type
_entity.pdbx_description
1 polymer ?
#
loop_
_entity_poly.entity_id
_entity_poly.type
_entity_poly.pdbx_seq_one_letter_code
_entity_poly.pdbx_strand_id
1 'polypeptide(L)'
;MAPGFALLALAAILVWIALIVWLASWIILRLRARYGWKLLDWRTVLIPFAVLTAAIHLGNFALDWLGSEVGGNGGVPVGYPNAFLIGSVAIGVGIAVVRGLRR
;
A
#
# COMPACT_ATOMS: atom_id res chain seq x y z
N MET A 1 -5.12 24.64 -10.50
CA MET A 1 -5.85 23.35 -10.44
C MET A 1 -7.31 23.64 -10.18
N ALA A 2 -8.23 23.10 -10.98
CA ALA A 2 -9.67 23.29 -10.74
C ALA A 2 -10.07 22.61 -9.41
N PRO A 3 -10.95 23.21 -8.59
CA PRO A 3 -11.32 22.67 -7.28
C PRO A 3 -11.89 21.25 -7.34
N GLY A 4 -12.57 20.88 -8.44
CA GLY A 4 -13.04 19.50 -8.66
C GLY A 4 -11.93 18.46 -8.76
N PHE A 5 -10.78 18.80 -9.36
CA PHE A 5 -9.64 17.90 -9.47
C PHE A 5 -8.98 17.65 -8.10
N ALA A 6 -8.94 18.66 -7.24
CA ALA A 6 -8.42 18.53 -5.88
C ALA A 6 -9.25 17.56 -5.03
N LEU A 7 -10.59 17.62 -5.15
CA LEU A 7 -11.48 16.68 -4.45
C LEU A 7 -11.31 15.24 -4.92
N LEU A 8 -11.14 15.03 -6.23
CA LEU A 8 -10.89 13.70 -6.79
C LEU A 8 -9.54 13.14 -6.31
N ALA A 9 -8.48 13.96 -6.30
CA ALA A 9 -7.18 13.55 -5.78
C ALA A 9 -7.26 13.17 -4.29
N LEU A 10 -7.96 13.96 -3.48
CA LEU A 10 -8.18 13.65 -2.07
C LEU A 10 -8.96 12.33 -1.89
N ALA A 11 -10.04 12.15 -2.63
CA ALA A 11 -10.84 10.91 -2.59
C ALA A 11 -9.99 9.69 -2.98
N ALA A 12 -9.17 9.80 -4.03
CA ALA A 12 -8.26 8.74 -4.45
C ALA A 12 -7.24 8.37 -3.36
N ILE A 13 -6.66 9.36 -2.66
CA ILE A 13 -5.74 9.14 -1.54
C ILE A 13 -6.45 8.43 -0.38
N LEU A 14 -7.67 8.84 -0.04
CA LEU A 14 -8.44 8.20 1.03
C LEU A 14 -8.76 6.73 0.70
N VAL A 15 -9.18 6.45 -0.53
CA VAL A 15 -9.41 5.08 -1.00
C VAL A 15 -8.12 4.27 -0.97
N TRP A 16 -7.01 4.84 -1.42
CA TRP A 16 -5.69 4.21 -1.38
C TRP A 16 -5.28 3.81 0.04
N ILE A 17 -5.38 4.72 1.00
CA ILE A 17 -5.06 4.45 2.41
C ILE A 17 -5.99 3.36 2.97
N ALA A 18 -7.29 3.44 2.70
CA ALA A 18 -8.26 2.44 3.15
C ALA A 18 -7.91 1.04 2.61
N LEU A 19 -7.51 0.93 1.35
CA LEU A 19 -7.06 -0.31 0.73
C LEU A 19 -5.82 -0.87 1.41
N ILE A 20 -4.78 -0.06 1.64
CA ILE A 20 -3.55 -0.52 2.35
C ILE A 20 -3.89 -1.00 3.75
N VAL A 21 -4.67 -0.25 4.52
CA VAL A 21 -5.07 -0.63 5.89
C VAL A 21 -5.85 -1.95 5.89
N TRP A 22 -6.76 -2.12 4.94
CA TRP A 22 -7.55 -3.34 4.79
C TRP A 22 -6.66 -4.54 4.46
N LEU A 23 -5.77 -4.41 3.47
CA LEU A 23 -4.84 -5.47 3.06
C LEU A 23 -3.89 -5.83 4.22
N ALA A 24 -3.30 -4.82 4.88
CA ALA A 24 -2.42 -5.02 6.03
C ALA A 24 -3.12 -5.79 7.16
N SER A 25 -4.35 -5.38 7.50
CA SER A 25 -5.17 -6.05 8.52
C SER A 25 -5.45 -7.50 8.15
N TRP A 26 -5.79 -7.77 6.89
CA TRP A 26 -6.05 -9.12 6.39
C TRP A 26 -4.81 -10.01 6.44
N ILE A 27 -3.65 -9.51 6.02
CA ILE A 27 -2.38 -10.24 6.09
C ILE A 27 -2.04 -10.54 7.56
N ILE A 28 -2.12 -9.54 8.44
CA ILE A 28 -1.85 -9.69 9.87
C ILE A 28 -2.74 -10.77 10.49
N LEU A 29 -4.04 -10.73 10.23
CA LEU A 29 -4.98 -11.72 10.75
C LEU A 29 -4.63 -13.13 10.27
N ARG A 30 -4.27 -13.30 8.99
CA ARG A 30 -3.85 -14.59 8.44
C ARG A 30 -2.54 -15.09 9.05
N LEU A 31 -1.55 -14.22 9.22
CA LEU A 31 -0.29 -14.58 9.86
C LEU A 31 -0.50 -15.01 11.31
N ARG A 32 -1.32 -14.29 12.05
CA ARG A 32 -1.66 -14.62 13.44
C ARG A 32 -2.41 -15.95 13.54
N ALA A 33 -3.39 -16.18 12.66
CA ALA A 33 -4.14 -17.43 12.62
C ALA A 33 -3.25 -18.63 12.27
N ARG A 34 -2.26 -18.44 11.38
CA ARG A 34 -1.38 -19.51 10.91
C ARG A 34 -0.24 -19.83 11.87
N TYR A 35 0.36 -18.81 12.50
CA TYR A 35 1.59 -18.96 13.28
C TYR A 35 1.42 -18.69 14.78
N GLY A 36 0.22 -18.29 15.23
CA GLY A 36 -0.05 -17.99 16.64
C GLY A 36 0.69 -16.75 17.16
N TRP A 37 1.26 -15.92 16.28
CA TRP A 37 2.05 -14.77 16.69
C TRP A 37 1.21 -13.68 17.37
N LYS A 38 1.86 -12.95 18.27
CA LYS A 38 1.28 -11.77 18.90
C LYS A 38 1.17 -10.64 17.86
N LEU A 39 0.23 -9.72 18.10
CA LEU A 39 -0.04 -8.61 17.19
C LEU A 39 1.16 -7.65 17.07
N LEU A 40 1.87 -7.42 18.18
CA LEU A 40 3.07 -6.58 18.26
C LEU A 40 4.38 -7.35 18.01
N ASP A 41 4.31 -8.61 17.61
CA ASP A 41 5.51 -9.34 17.18
C ASP A 41 6.09 -8.64 15.95
N TRP A 42 7.41 -8.41 15.95
CA TRP A 42 8.10 -7.75 14.84
C TRP A 42 7.84 -8.46 13.51
N ARG A 43 7.64 -9.78 13.50
CA ARG A 43 7.32 -10.56 12.29
C ARG A 43 5.95 -10.21 11.75
N THR A 44 4.97 -10.10 12.64
CA THR A 44 3.58 -9.73 12.31
C THR A 44 3.47 -8.32 11.74
N VAL A 45 4.44 -7.45 12.01
CA VAL A 45 4.50 -6.07 11.49
C VAL A 45 5.37 -5.98 10.23
N LEU A 46 6.57 -6.57 10.27
CA LEU A 46 7.58 -6.42 9.21
C LEU A 46 7.19 -7.19 7.94
N ILE A 47 6.58 -8.36 8.07
CA ILE A 47 6.14 -9.15 6.91
C ILE A 47 5.09 -8.43 6.07
N PRO A 48 3.95 -7.96 6.62
CA PRO A 48 2.98 -7.22 5.83
C PRO A 48 3.59 -5.92 5.28
N PHE A 49 4.45 -5.22 6.04
CA PHE A 49 5.15 -4.05 5.52
C PHE A 49 6.00 -4.37 4.28
N ALA A 50 6.84 -5.41 4.36
CA ALA A 50 7.70 -5.83 3.26
C ALA A 50 6.90 -6.33 2.06
N VAL A 51 5.86 -7.15 2.30
CA VAL A 51 5.00 -7.70 1.24
C VAL A 51 4.25 -6.60 0.49
N LEU A 52 3.65 -5.64 1.21
CA LEU A 52 2.92 -4.53 0.57
C LEU A 52 3.87 -3.61 -0.19
N THR A 53 5.04 -3.30 0.39
CA THR A 53 6.06 -2.51 -0.29
C THR A 53 6.52 -3.22 -1.57
N ALA A 54 6.84 -4.51 -1.51
CA ALA A 54 7.24 -5.29 -2.68
C ALA A 54 6.14 -5.38 -3.73
N ALA A 55 4.88 -5.60 -3.33
CA ALA A 55 3.75 -5.66 -4.24
C ALA A 55 3.54 -4.35 -5.00
N ILE A 56 3.70 -3.21 -4.34
CA ILE A 56 3.60 -1.89 -4.98
C ILE A 56 4.72 -1.69 -6.00
N HIS A 57 5.97 -2.02 -5.65
CA HIS A 57 7.11 -1.88 -6.57
C HIS A 57 6.99 -2.84 -7.76
N LEU A 58 6.52 -4.06 -7.52
CA LEU A 58 6.25 -5.03 -8.58
C LEU A 58 5.13 -4.56 -9.50
N GLY A 59 4.07 -3.97 -8.95
CA GLY A 59 3.00 -3.36 -9.73
C GLY A 59 3.51 -2.20 -10.59
N ASN A 60 4.37 -1.34 -10.04
CA ASN A 60 4.98 -0.24 -10.80
C ASN A 60 5.85 -0.78 -11.94
N PHE A 61 6.71 -1.75 -11.65
CA PHE A 61 7.53 -2.41 -12.66
C PHE A 61 6.71 -3.07 -13.77
N ALA A 62 5.59 -3.72 -13.41
CA ALA A 62 4.69 -4.35 -14.38
C ALA A 62 3.99 -3.31 -15.28
N LEU A 63 3.60 -2.15 -14.73
CA LEU A 63 3.04 -1.05 -15.51
C LEU A 63 4.08 -0.43 -16.46
N ASP A 64 5.32 -0.26 -16.00
CA ASP A 64 6.42 0.23 -16.81
C ASP A 64 6.74 -0.73 -17.96
N TRP A 65 6.77 -2.04 -17.67
CA TRP A 65 6.96 -3.08 -18.67
C TRP A 65 5.82 -3.12 -19.69
N LEU A 66 4.56 -3.07 -19.25
CA LEU A 66 3.41 -3.02 -20.15
C LEU A 66 3.41 -1.76 -21.03
N GLY A 67 3.78 -0.60 -20.46
CA GLY A 67 3.93 0.65 -21.21
C GLY A 67 5.03 0.59 -22.27
N SER A 68 6.10 -0.16 -22.00
CA SER A 68 7.19 -0.36 -22.96
C SER A 68 6.79 -1.25 -24.15
N GLU A 69 5.89 -2.22 -23.94
CA GLU A 69 5.42 -3.11 -25.02
C GLU A 69 4.28 -2.51 -25.86
N VAL A 70 3.45 -1.66 -25.27
CA VAL A 70 2.26 -1.09 -25.96
C VAL A 70 2.62 0.09 -26.89
N GLY A 71 3.83 0.64 -26.82
CA GLY A 71 4.37 1.54 -27.85
C GLY A 71 3.71 2.93 -27.90
N GLY A 72 4.34 3.91 -27.27
CA GLY A 72 4.01 5.32 -27.47
C GLY A 72 4.76 6.22 -26.49
N ASN A 73 5.70 7.01 -27.02
CA ASN A 73 6.56 7.98 -26.34
C ASN A 73 5.80 9.18 -25.69
N GLY A 74 4.59 8.96 -25.19
CA GLY A 74 3.74 9.95 -24.52
C GLY A 74 3.35 9.56 -23.09
N GLY A 75 3.92 8.49 -22.53
CA GLY A 75 3.67 8.08 -21.16
C GLY A 75 4.06 9.19 -20.19
N VAL A 76 3.07 9.81 -19.54
CA VAL A 76 3.31 10.62 -18.35
C VAL A 76 4.12 9.74 -17.40
N PRO A 77 5.31 10.15 -16.94
CA PRO A 77 6.07 9.34 -16.01
C PRO A 77 5.17 9.10 -14.80
N VAL A 78 4.71 7.86 -14.64
CA VAL A 78 3.90 7.43 -13.49
C VAL A 78 4.84 7.20 -12.31
N GLY A 79 5.81 8.09 -12.13
CA GLY A 79 6.76 8.07 -11.03
C GLY A 79 6.07 8.62 -9.80
N TYR A 80 5.40 7.77 -9.03
CA TYR A 80 4.97 8.15 -7.70
C TYR A 80 6.20 8.35 -6.81
N PRO A 81 6.20 9.34 -5.89
CA PRO A 81 7.29 9.50 -4.96
C PRO A 81 7.45 8.22 -4.12
N ASN A 82 8.58 7.50 -4.27
CA ASN A 82 8.83 6.26 -3.52
C ASN A 82 8.67 6.46 -2.00
N ALA A 83 9.03 7.64 -1.49
CA ALA A 83 8.81 8.02 -0.09
C ALA A 83 7.32 8.05 0.30
N PHE A 84 6.44 8.52 -0.58
CA PHE A 84 4.99 8.50 -0.35
C PHE A 84 4.46 7.08 -0.30
N LEU A 85 4.91 6.20 -1.20
CA LEU A 85 4.49 4.79 -1.24
C LEU A 85 4.90 4.08 0.05
N ILE A 86 6.18 4.16 0.41
CA ILE A 86 6.71 3.55 1.64
C ILE A 86 6.02 4.13 2.88
N GLY A 87 5.86 5.45 2.94
CA GLY A 87 5.17 6.13 4.03
C GLY A 87 3.71 5.70 4.17
N SER A 88 2.99 5.56 3.06
CA SER A 88 1.59 5.11 3.06
C SER A 88 1.45 3.66 3.53
N VAL A 89 2.39 2.79 3.19
CA VAL A 89 2.44 1.41 3.72
C VAL A 89 2.72 1.40 5.23
N ALA A 90 3.69 2.20 5.70
CA ALA A 90 3.99 2.31 7.12
C ALA A 90 2.77 2.77 7.93
N ILE A 91 2.07 3.80 7.45
CA ILE A 91 0.83 4.30 8.05
C ILE A 91 -0.23 3.19 8.05
N GLY A 92 -0.44 2.52 6.91
CA GLY A 92 -1.47 1.50 6.78
C GLY A 92 -1.26 0.29 7.71
N VAL A 93 -0.03 -0.19 7.82
CA VAL A 93 0.35 -1.27 8.75
C VAL A 93 0.21 -0.80 10.20
N GLY A 94 0.67 0.41 10.53
CA GLY A 94 0.53 0.98 11.86
C GLY A 94 -0.92 1.09 12.31
N ILE A 95 -1.80 1.62 11.45
CA ILE A 95 -3.24 1.69 11.70
C ILE A 95 -3.83 0.29 11.89
N ALA A 96 -3.45 -0.68 11.07
CA ALA A 96 -3.94 -2.06 11.20
C ALA A 96 -3.58 -2.67 12.55
N VAL A 97 -2.34 -2.46 13.03
CA VAL A 97 -1.89 -2.89 14.36
C VAL A 97 -2.68 -2.18 15.46
N VAL A 98 -2.80 -0.85 15.41
CA VAL A 98 -3.56 -0.08 16.43
C VAL A 98 -5.03 -0.52 16.47
N ARG A 99 -5.67 -0.73 15.31
CA ARG A 99 -7.05 -1.24 15.24
C ARG A 99 -7.16 -2.64 15.82
N GLY A 100 -6.15 -3.48 15.63
CA GLY A 100 -6.12 -4.83 16.20
C GLY A 100 -5.90 -4.84 17.71
N LEU A 101 -5.22 -3.85 18.29
CA LEU A 101 -5.02 -3.72 19.75
C LEU A 101 -6.27 -3.21 20.47
N ARG A 102 -7.14 -2.48 19.76
CA ARG A 102 -8.40 -1.92 20.31
C ARG A 102 -9.57 -2.93 20.28
N ARG A 103 -9.38 -4.11 19.70
CA ARG A 103 -10.35 -5.19 19.64
C ARG A 103 -9.98 -6.26 20.65
#